data_AF-A0A1V4YZW1-F1
#
_entry.id   AF-A0A1V4YZW1-F1
#
_cell.length_a   1.000
_cell.length_b   1.000
_cell.length_c   1.000
_cell.angle_alpha   90.00
_cell.angle_beta   90.00
_cell.angle_gamma   90.00
#
_symmetry.space_group_name_H-M   'P 1'
#
loop_
_entity.id
_entity.type
_entity.pdbx_description
1 polymer ?
#
loop_
_entity_poly.entity_id
_entity_poly.type
_entity_poly.pdbx_seq_one_letter_code
_entity_poly.pdbx_strand_id
1 'polypeptide(L)' 'MMTMKSVVDSIRRYDGEQREWLTTMVGYMRKEHPHLQEAISYQIPTYKFDGQYIAFSVAKITSHTIRWTSR' A
#
# COMPACT_ATOMS: atom_id res chain seq x y z
N MET A 1 17.96 0.45 9.95
CA MET A 1 16.62 0.39 9.35
C MET A 1 16.09 1.80 9.23
N MET A 2 15.68 2.24 8.04
CA MET A 2 15.04 3.55 7.87
C MET A 2 13.59 3.41 8.36
N THR A 3 13.26 4.04 9.48
CA THR A 3 11.86 4.10 9.95
C THR A 3 11.08 4.92 8.93
N MET A 4 10.10 4.32 8.27
CA MET A 4 9.21 5.04 7.36
C MET A 4 8.37 6.03 8.15
N LYS A 5 8.54 7.32 7.87
CA LYS A 5 7.85 8.40 8.60
C LYS A 5 6.67 8.98 7.82
N SER A 6 6.52 8.64 6.54
CA SER A 6 5.46 9.20 5.69
C SER A 6 4.99 8.26 4.57
N VAL A 7 3.81 8.55 4.02
CA VAL A 7 3.30 7.93 2.78
C VAL A 7 4.24 8.15 1.61
N VAL A 8 4.92 9.29 1.55
CA VAL A 8 5.91 9.59 0.51
C VAL A 8 7.07 8.59 0.57
N ASP A 9 7.58 8.29 1.77
CA ASP A 9 8.64 7.28 1.93
C ASP A 9 8.15 5.88 1.53
N SER A 10 6.87 5.57 1.79
CA SER A 10 6.24 4.32 1.35
C SER A 10 6.10 4.19 -0.16
N ILE A 11 6.00 5.30 -0.89
CA ILE A 11 5.94 5.30 -2.35
C ILE A 11 7.35 5.13 -2.93
N ARG A 12 8.33 5.83 -2.36
CA ARG A 12 9.73 5.87 -2.83
C ARG A 12 10.47 4.54 -2.79
N ARG A 13 9.99 3.55 -2.03
CA ARG A 13 10.56 2.18 -1.98
C ARG A 13 10.24 1.33 -3.21
N TYR A 14 9.32 1.79 -4.06
CA TYR A 14 8.90 1.09 -5.27
C TYR A 14 9.39 1.86 -6.50
N ASP A 15 9.56 1.15 -7.61
CA ASP A 15 9.96 1.70 -8.91
C ASP A 15 8.98 1.27 -10.01
N GLY A 16 9.03 1.98 -11.15
CA GLY A 16 8.19 1.70 -12.31
C GLY A 16 6.68 1.77 -12.01
N GLU A 17 5.92 0.85 -12.60
CA GLU A 17 4.46 0.79 -12.50
C GLU A 17 3.96 0.74 -11.05
N GLN A 18 4.67 0.03 -10.16
CA GLN A 18 4.27 -0.09 -8.75
C GLN A 18 4.24 1.29 -8.06
N ARG A 19 5.26 2.11 -8.34
CA ARG A 19 5.35 3.48 -7.83
C ARG A 19 4.26 4.35 -8.43
N GLU A 20 4.02 4.24 -9.73
CA GLU A 20 3.03 5.04 -10.47
C GLU A 20 1.60 4.78 -9.97
N TRP A 21 1.22 3.51 -9.85
CA TRP A 21 -0.09 3.12 -9.34
C TRP A 21 -0.29 3.56 -7.89
N LEU A 22 0.69 3.32 -7.01
CA LEU A 22 0.57 3.72 -5.61
C LEU A 22 0.50 5.25 -5.47
N THR A 23 1.27 5.99 -6.27
CA THR A 23 1.20 7.46 -6.33
C THR A 23 -0.18 7.93 -6.78
N THR A 24 -0.75 7.28 -7.81
CA THR A 24 -2.07 7.63 -8.36
C THR A 24 -3.18 7.41 -7.32
N MET A 25 -3.18 6.27 -6.64
CA MET A 25 -4.19 5.95 -5.62
C MET A 25 -4.10 6.88 -4.41
N VAL A 26 -2.89 7.14 -3.92
CA VAL A 26 -2.66 8.12 -2.84
C VAL A 26 -3.09 9.52 -3.28
N GLY A 27 -2.78 9.92 -4.51
CA GLY A 27 -3.18 11.20 -5.08
C GLY A 27 -4.71 11.35 -5.18
N TYR A 28 -5.40 10.29 -5.61
CA TYR A 28 -6.86 10.24 -5.63
C TYR A 28 -7.46 10.46 -4.24
N MET A 29 -6.95 9.74 -3.22
CA MET A 29 -7.45 9.91 -1.85
C MET A 29 -7.25 11.34 -1.32
N ARG A 30 -6.08 11.93 -1.58
CA ARG A 30 -5.79 13.31 -1.15
C ARG A 30 -6.69 14.34 -1.84
N LYS A 31 -7.07 14.09 -3.09
CA LYS A 31 -7.89 15.00 -3.89
C LYS A 31 -9.38 14.88 -3.55
N GLU A 32 -9.91 13.66 -3.55
CA GLU A 32 -11.35 13.40 -3.44
C GLU A 32 -11.80 13.19 -1.97
N HIS A 33 -10.87 12.80 -1.09
CA HIS A 33 -11.16 12.53 0.32
C HIS A 33 -10.20 13.27 1.28
N PRO A 34 -10.02 14.60 1.16
CA PRO A 34 -9.03 15.36 1.93
C PRO A 34 -9.29 15.41 3.45
N HIS A 35 -10.51 15.09 3.87
CA HIS A 35 -10.92 15.05 5.28
C HIS A 35 -10.47 13.76 5.98
N LEU A 36 -10.06 12.73 5.23
CA LEU A 36 -9.59 11.48 5.81
C LEU A 36 -8.15 11.62 6.31
N GLN A 37 -7.90 11.16 7.52
CA GLN A 37 -6.57 11.19 8.10
C GLN A 37 -5.66 10.18 7.39
N GLU A 38 -4.67 10.70 6.67
CA GLU A 38 -3.59 9.90 6.10
C GLU A 38 -2.62 9.43 7.20
N ALA A 39 -2.32 8.13 7.22
CA ALA A 39 -1.43 7.49 8.18
C ALA A 39 -0.58 6.40 7.52
N ILE A 40 0.47 5.97 8.24
CA ILE A 40 1.22 4.76 7.93
C ILE A 40 0.86 3.68 8.95
N SER A 41 0.41 2.52 8.45
CA SER A 41 0.19 1.32 9.26
C SER A 41 0.90 0.14 8.60
N TYR A 42 1.72 -0.61 9.35
CA TYR A 42 2.52 -1.73 8.81
C TYR A 42 3.31 -1.37 7.53
N GLN A 43 3.80 -0.13 7.42
CA GLN A 43 4.51 0.39 6.24
C GLN A 43 3.62 0.55 4.99
N ILE A 44 2.32 0.72 5.17
CA ILE A 44 1.32 0.83 4.10
C ILE A 44 0.55 2.15 4.27
N PRO A 45 0.35 2.94 3.20
CA PRO A 45 -0.55 4.09 3.21
C PRO A 45 -1.95 3.68 3.62
N THR A 46 -2.46 4.29 4.70
CA THR A 46 -3.74 3.94 5.31
C THR A 46 -4.55 5.22 5.60
N TYR A 47 -5.84 5.19 5.30
CA TYR A 47 -6.79 6.28 5.56
C TYR A 47 -7.87 5.75 6.49
N LYS A 48 -8.07 6.39 7.65
CA LYS A 48 -9.03 5.94 8.68
C LYS A 48 -10.29 6.80 8.69
N PHE A 49 -11.45 6.19 8.92
CA PHE A 49 -12.76 6.84 9.05
C PHE A 49 -13.74 5.92 9.78
N ASP A 50 -14.57 6.44 10.66
CA ASP A 50 -15.70 5.73 11.29
C ASP A 50 -15.39 4.29 11.77
N GLY A 51 -14.22 4.09 12.38
CA GLY A 51 -13.75 2.78 12.86
C GLY A 51 -13.27 1.81 11.76
N GLN A 52 -13.28 2.24 10.50
CA GLN A 52 -12.83 1.54 9.33
C GLN A 52 -11.56 2.16 8.73
N TYR A 53 -11.00 1.49 7.72
CA TYR A 53 -9.84 2.02 7.00
C TYR A 53 -9.79 1.56 5.54
N ILE A 54 -9.18 2.38 4.71
CA ILE A 54 -8.73 2.05 3.35
C ILE A 54 -7.20 1.99 3.36
N ALA A 55 -6.61 0.93 2.83
CA ALA A 55 -5.15 0.78 2.72
C ALA A 55 -4.73 0.30 1.33
N PHE A 56 -3.65 0.86 0.79
CA PHE A 56 -3.12 0.51 -0.53
C PHE A 56 -1.75 -0.13 -0.41
N SER A 57 -1.62 -1.40 -0.78
CA SER A 57 -0.35 -2.12 -0.75
C SER A 57 0.01 -2.68 -2.11
N VAL A 58 1.31 -2.73 -2.39
CA VAL A 58 1.84 -3.44 -3.56
C VAL A 58 1.89 -4.93 -3.21
N ALA A 59 1.08 -5.74 -3.89
CA ALA A 59 1.03 -7.17 -3.69
C ALA A 59 2.32 -7.85 -4.19
N LYS A 60 2.83 -8.81 -3.40
CA LYS A 60 3.83 -9.77 -3.88
C LYS A 60 3.08 -10.99 -4.40
N ILE A 61 3.19 -11.27 -5.70
CA ILE A 61 2.65 -12.50 -6.28
C ILE A 61 3.63 -13.63 -5.92
N THR A 62 3.26 -14.48 -4.98
CA THR A 62 4.00 -15.71 -4.68
C THR A 62 3.29 -16.89 -5.33
N SER A 63 3.83 -17.39 -6.44
CA SER A 63 3.36 -18.64 -7.05
C SER A 63 3.78 -19.82 -6.17
N HIS A 64 2.81 -20.50 -5.55
CA HIS A 64 3.05 -21.77 -4.89
C HIS A 64 2.72 -22.89 -5.87
N THR A 65 3.72 -23.63 -6.34
CA THR A 65 3.49 -24.83 -7.13
C THR A 65 3.11 -25.97 -6.17
N ILE A 66 1.84 -26.36 -6.15
CA ILE A 66 1.41 -27.57 -5.46
C ILE A 66 1.94 -28.77 -6.25
N ARG A 67 2.92 -29.49 -5.70
CA ARG A 67 3.33 -30.80 -6.22
C ARG A 67 2.47 -31.87 -5.58
N TRP A 68 1.56 -32.46 -6.37
CA TRP A 68 0.86 -33.67 -5.97
C TRP A 68 1.82 -34.86 -6.08
N THR A 69 2.24 -35.42 -4.96
CA THR A 69 2.88 -36.74 -4.92
C THR A 69 1.78 -37.78 -4.72
N SER A 70 1.45 -38.57 -5.74
CA SER A 70 0.71 -39.81 -5.53
C SER A 70 1.62 -40.75 -4.73
N ARG A 71 1.09 -41.25 -3.62
CA ARG A 71 1.63 -42.44 -2.94
C ARG A 71 1.07 -43.69 -3.60
#